data_AF-A0A344J4Z8-F1
#
_entry.id   AF-A0A344J4Z8-F1
#
_cell.length_a   1.000
_cell.length_b   1.000
_cell.length_c   1.000
_cell.angle_alpha   90.00
_cell.angle_beta   90.00
_cell.angle_gamma   90.00
#
_symmetry.space_group_name_H-M   'P 1'
#
loop_
_entity.id
_entity.type
_entity.pdbx_description
1 polymer ?
#
loop_
_entity_poly.entity_id
_entity_poly.type
_entity_poly.pdbx_seq_one_letter_code
_entity_poly.pdbx_strand_id
1 'polypeptide(L)'
;MAYAHGKGLRVSGHIPVYLRAQDAVDAGYDEIQHINQVLLNFLVKPDTDTRTLERFYLPAREVAGMDFDAKPVQDYIAMLAKKQIVIDPTLTAFQFLAQRNGQQSASFVGVEDHLPPSVVRTGKVAQLEIPDDATAARFRQSTDKLGDFTARLYRAGVPLVAGTDDVPGFALLRELELYVQAGLTPAEVLQIATRNGAKYSYVDKTLGSVEAGKTADLILVDGDPTTNISDLRKVATVIKGDVIYYPSEIHTELGIKPFAEPVRPVSQAAAK
;
A
#
# COMPACT_ATOMS: atom_id res chain seq x y z
N MET A 1 -0.59 -22.90 -11.72
CA MET A 1 -1.36 -22.62 -10.48
C MET A 1 -1.71 -23.90 -9.76
N ALA A 2 -2.38 -24.86 -10.42
CA ALA A 2 -2.72 -26.16 -9.83
C ALA A 2 -1.56 -26.86 -9.10
N TYR A 3 -0.32 -26.82 -9.64
CA TYR A 3 0.84 -27.38 -8.95
C TYR A 3 1.17 -26.67 -7.63
N ALA A 4 1.14 -25.33 -7.60
CA ALA A 4 1.39 -24.55 -6.40
C ALA A 4 0.32 -24.82 -5.33
N HIS A 5 -0.96 -24.81 -5.73
CA HIS A 5 -2.07 -25.16 -4.85
C HIS A 5 -1.99 -26.59 -4.33
N GLY A 6 -1.55 -27.55 -5.15
CA GLY A 6 -1.29 -28.93 -4.73
C GLY A 6 -0.16 -29.06 -3.69
N LYS A 7 0.61 -27.99 -3.45
CA LYS A 7 1.62 -27.88 -2.39
C LYS A 7 1.16 -26.99 -1.22
N GLY A 8 -0.09 -26.54 -1.21
CA GLY A 8 -0.61 -25.59 -0.22
C GLY A 8 -0.05 -24.17 -0.36
N LEU A 9 0.57 -23.86 -1.50
CA LEU A 9 1.09 -22.52 -1.80
C LEU A 9 0.03 -21.69 -2.50
N ARG A 10 0.09 -20.38 -2.28
CA ARG A 10 -0.70 -19.40 -3.02
C ARG A 10 0.05 -18.88 -4.22
N VAL A 11 -0.69 -18.31 -5.16
CA VAL A 11 -0.19 -17.66 -6.36
C VAL A 11 -0.54 -16.17 -6.27
N SER A 12 0.50 -15.34 -6.35
CA SER A 12 0.40 -13.89 -6.31
C SER A 12 1.38 -13.30 -7.30
N GLY A 13 1.10 -12.09 -7.79
CA GLY A 13 2.05 -11.32 -8.59
C GLY A 13 1.38 -10.37 -9.57
N HIS A 14 2.17 -9.92 -10.55
CA HIS A 14 1.68 -9.13 -11.67
C HIS A 14 0.88 -10.02 -12.62
N ILE A 15 0.02 -9.38 -13.43
CA ILE A 15 -0.71 -10.06 -14.49
C ILE A 15 0.24 -10.31 -15.67
N PRO A 16 0.34 -11.56 -16.18
CA PRO A 16 1.17 -11.85 -17.34
C PRO A 16 0.76 -11.02 -18.56
N VAL A 17 1.73 -10.71 -19.41
CA VAL A 17 1.50 -9.98 -20.67
C VAL A 17 0.44 -10.67 -21.52
N TYR A 18 -0.38 -9.89 -22.22
CA TYR A 18 -1.52 -10.31 -23.05
C TYR A 18 -2.69 -10.96 -22.29
N LEU A 19 -2.68 -10.98 -20.96
CA LEU A 19 -3.81 -11.39 -20.14
C LEU A 19 -4.45 -10.19 -19.45
N ARG A 20 -5.75 -10.33 -19.14
CA ARG A 20 -6.45 -9.46 -18.19
C ARG A 20 -6.34 -10.05 -16.79
N ALA A 21 -6.56 -9.22 -15.78
CA ALA A 21 -6.57 -9.68 -14.39
C ALA A 21 -7.62 -10.78 -14.15
N GLN A 22 -8.79 -10.69 -14.79
CA GLN A 22 -9.80 -11.75 -14.75
C GLN A 22 -9.28 -13.09 -15.29
N ASP A 23 -8.51 -13.09 -16.37
CA ASP A 23 -7.96 -14.32 -16.95
C ASP A 23 -6.98 -14.99 -15.97
N ALA A 24 -6.16 -14.21 -15.25
CA ALA A 24 -5.27 -14.71 -14.21
C ALA A 24 -6.03 -15.27 -13.00
N VAL A 25 -7.10 -14.60 -12.58
CA VAL A 25 -7.99 -15.07 -11.50
C VAL A 25 -8.69 -16.36 -11.89
N ASP A 26 -9.17 -16.48 -13.13
CA ASP A 26 -9.79 -17.70 -13.63
C ASP A 26 -8.77 -18.84 -13.77
N ALA A 27 -7.50 -18.53 -13.99
CA ALA A 27 -6.40 -19.50 -13.96
C ALA A 27 -5.95 -19.90 -12.54
N GLY A 28 -6.48 -19.26 -11.49
CA GLY A 28 -6.21 -19.60 -10.09
C GLY A 28 -5.17 -18.71 -9.40
N TYR A 29 -5.11 -17.41 -9.73
CA TYR A 29 -4.47 -16.43 -8.84
C TYR A 29 -5.25 -16.31 -7.53
N ASP A 30 -4.52 -16.15 -6.42
CA ASP A 30 -5.09 -15.88 -5.09
C ASP A 30 -4.96 -14.39 -4.72
N GLU A 31 -4.00 -13.69 -5.33
CA GLU A 31 -3.74 -12.27 -5.09
C GLU A 31 -3.25 -11.56 -6.36
N ILE A 32 -3.65 -10.30 -6.51
CA ILE A 32 -3.15 -9.41 -7.57
C ILE A 32 -2.36 -8.27 -6.92
N GLN A 33 -1.14 -8.09 -7.40
CA GLN A 33 -0.29 -6.96 -7.07
C GLN A 33 -0.66 -5.76 -7.95
N HIS A 34 -0.66 -4.59 -7.33
CA HIS A 34 -0.86 -3.27 -7.94
C HIS A 34 -2.27 -2.96 -8.42
N ILE A 35 -2.80 -1.84 -7.96
CA ILE A 35 -4.13 -1.36 -8.36
C ILE A 35 -4.23 -1.10 -9.88
N ASN A 36 -3.14 -0.72 -10.54
CA ASN A 36 -3.14 -0.49 -11.98
C ASN A 36 -3.41 -1.80 -12.75
N GLN A 37 -2.89 -2.94 -12.29
CA GLN A 37 -3.12 -4.25 -12.90
C GLN A 37 -4.58 -4.66 -12.79
N VAL A 38 -5.23 -4.35 -11.67
CA VAL A 38 -6.66 -4.58 -11.47
C VAL A 38 -7.51 -3.78 -12.46
N LEU A 39 -7.15 -2.51 -12.69
CA LEU A 39 -7.88 -1.63 -13.62
C LEU A 39 -7.52 -1.87 -15.09
N LEU A 40 -6.30 -2.31 -15.38
CA LEU A 40 -5.88 -2.72 -16.73
C LEU A 40 -6.78 -3.83 -17.29
N ASN A 41 -7.45 -4.61 -16.44
CA ASN A 41 -8.49 -5.57 -16.83
C ASN A 41 -9.50 -5.03 -17.86
N PHE A 42 -9.84 -3.73 -17.77
CA PHE A 42 -10.81 -3.07 -18.63
C PHE A 42 -10.18 -2.31 -19.81
N LEU A 43 -8.87 -2.05 -19.75
CA LEU A 43 -8.19 -1.13 -20.66
C LEU A 43 -7.33 -1.87 -21.69
N VAL A 44 -6.76 -3.02 -21.32
CA VAL A 44 -5.89 -3.78 -22.22
C VAL A 44 -6.70 -4.44 -23.35
N LYS A 45 -6.09 -4.43 -24.53
CA LYS A 45 -6.53 -5.17 -25.71
C LYS A 45 -5.63 -6.41 -25.89
N PRO A 46 -6.03 -7.41 -26.71
CA PRO A 46 -5.21 -8.60 -26.94
C PRO A 46 -3.78 -8.33 -27.41
N ASP A 47 -3.54 -7.18 -28.06
CA ASP A 47 -2.23 -6.74 -28.57
C ASP A 47 -1.50 -5.76 -27.64
N THR A 48 -2.06 -5.43 -26.47
CA THR A 48 -1.42 -4.50 -25.52
C THR A 48 -0.24 -5.16 -24.83
N ASP A 49 0.97 -4.63 -25.05
CA ASP A 49 2.20 -5.12 -24.42
C ASP A 49 2.47 -4.42 -23.08
N THR A 50 2.04 -5.05 -21.99
CA THR A 50 2.24 -4.58 -20.61
C THR A 50 3.68 -4.72 -20.09
N ARG A 51 4.65 -5.08 -20.94
CA ARG A 51 6.08 -4.98 -20.61
C ARG A 51 6.65 -3.60 -20.90
N THR A 52 5.94 -2.79 -21.70
CA THR A 52 6.32 -1.40 -22.02
C THR A 52 5.76 -0.41 -20.98
N LEU A 53 6.16 0.87 -21.09
CA LEU A 53 5.60 1.95 -20.25
C LEU A 53 4.10 2.18 -20.46
N GLU A 54 3.51 1.60 -21.52
CA GLU A 54 2.08 1.70 -21.77
C GLU A 54 1.25 1.15 -20.61
N ARG A 55 1.76 0.19 -19.83
CA ARG A 55 1.10 -0.30 -18.60
C ARG A 55 0.87 0.76 -17.53
N PHE A 56 1.57 1.89 -17.62
CA PHE A 56 1.44 3.04 -16.74
C PHE A 56 0.71 4.20 -17.43
N TYR A 57 1.07 4.49 -18.68
CA TYR A 57 0.40 5.56 -19.45
C TYR A 57 -1.07 5.26 -19.73
N LEU A 58 -1.43 4.01 -20.02
CA LEU A 58 -2.82 3.64 -20.32
C LEU A 58 -3.75 3.90 -19.12
N PRO A 59 -3.49 3.38 -17.89
CA PRO A 59 -4.28 3.75 -16.73
C PRO A 59 -4.26 5.25 -16.44
N ALA A 60 -3.11 5.91 -16.56
CA ALA A 60 -2.99 7.35 -16.31
C ALA A 60 -3.86 8.19 -17.26
N ARG A 61 -4.02 7.78 -18.53
CA ARG A 61 -4.89 8.44 -19.51
C ARG A 61 -6.37 8.11 -19.33
N GLU A 62 -6.71 6.85 -19.07
CA GLU A 62 -8.10 6.39 -19.24
C GLU A 62 -8.92 6.33 -17.95
N VAL A 63 -8.30 6.05 -16.79
CA VAL A 63 -9.03 5.76 -15.53
C VAL A 63 -9.90 6.93 -15.08
N ALA A 64 -9.43 8.17 -15.24
CA ALA A 64 -10.20 9.38 -14.98
C ALA A 64 -11.60 9.36 -15.66
N GLY A 65 -11.73 8.77 -16.85
CA GLY A 65 -12.99 8.68 -17.60
C GLY A 65 -13.85 7.44 -17.31
N MET A 66 -13.36 6.47 -16.53
CA MET A 66 -14.09 5.23 -16.28
C MET A 66 -15.33 5.45 -15.39
N ASP A 67 -16.44 4.80 -15.72
CA ASP A 67 -17.58 4.68 -14.80
C ASP A 67 -17.42 3.40 -13.96
N PHE A 68 -17.14 3.57 -12.67
CA PHE A 68 -16.98 2.43 -11.77
C PHE A 68 -18.32 1.81 -11.35
N ASP A 69 -19.44 2.50 -11.56
CA ASP A 69 -20.77 1.99 -11.26
C ASP A 69 -21.36 1.21 -12.46
N ALA A 70 -20.69 1.25 -13.62
CA ALA A 70 -21.05 0.47 -14.79
C ALA A 70 -21.05 -1.04 -14.47
N LYS A 71 -22.06 -1.75 -15.00
CA LYS A 71 -22.28 -3.18 -14.72
C LYS A 71 -21.04 -4.07 -14.90
N PRO A 72 -20.22 -3.94 -15.97
CA PRO A 72 -19.03 -4.78 -16.12
C PRO A 72 -18.00 -4.61 -14.99
N VAL A 73 -17.89 -3.40 -14.44
CA VAL A 73 -16.99 -3.11 -13.33
C VAL A 73 -17.53 -3.71 -12.04
N GLN A 74 -18.82 -3.51 -11.77
CA GLN A 74 -19.49 -4.08 -10.59
C GLN A 74 -19.48 -5.61 -10.59
N ASP A 75 -19.71 -6.24 -11.74
CA ASP A 75 -19.63 -7.70 -11.91
C ASP A 75 -18.21 -8.22 -11.60
N TYR A 76 -17.18 -7.50 -12.04
CA TYR A 76 -15.79 -7.85 -11.78
C TYR A 76 -15.43 -7.71 -10.29
N ILE A 77 -15.83 -6.61 -9.64
CA ILE A 77 -15.65 -6.41 -8.20
C ILE A 77 -16.34 -7.54 -7.42
N ALA A 78 -17.59 -7.86 -7.77
CA ALA A 78 -18.34 -8.94 -7.13
C ALA A 78 -17.68 -10.31 -7.34
N MET A 79 -17.06 -10.54 -8.50
CA MET A 79 -16.28 -11.74 -8.78
C MET A 79 -15.05 -11.84 -7.87
N LEU A 80 -14.26 -10.75 -7.76
CA LEU A 80 -13.10 -10.70 -6.85
C LEU A 80 -13.51 -10.97 -5.40
N ALA A 81 -14.58 -10.33 -4.93
CA ALA A 81 -15.09 -10.51 -3.58
C ALA A 81 -15.57 -11.94 -3.35
N LYS A 82 -16.37 -12.51 -4.27
CA LYS A 82 -16.87 -13.89 -4.18
C LYS A 82 -15.74 -14.90 -4.13
N LYS A 83 -14.67 -14.69 -4.90
CA LYS A 83 -13.50 -15.57 -4.93
C LYS A 83 -12.48 -15.27 -3.82
N GLN A 84 -12.68 -14.21 -3.04
CA GLN A 84 -11.75 -13.74 -2.01
C GLN A 84 -10.34 -13.48 -2.56
N ILE A 85 -10.27 -12.91 -3.77
CA ILE A 85 -9.00 -12.50 -4.36
C ILE A 85 -8.46 -11.33 -3.55
N VAL A 86 -7.25 -11.49 -3.02
CA VAL A 86 -6.61 -10.43 -2.25
C VAL A 86 -5.99 -9.43 -3.20
N ILE A 87 -6.12 -8.15 -2.87
CA ILE A 87 -5.48 -7.09 -3.64
C ILE A 87 -4.46 -6.40 -2.75
N ASP A 88 -3.24 -6.29 -3.24
CA ASP A 88 -2.23 -5.37 -2.73
C ASP A 88 -2.20 -4.14 -3.65
N PRO A 89 -2.84 -3.02 -3.27
CA PRO A 89 -3.01 -1.87 -4.16
C PRO A 89 -1.70 -1.15 -4.50
N THR A 90 -0.74 -1.15 -3.58
CA THR A 90 0.50 -0.35 -3.64
C THR A 90 0.26 1.09 -4.12
N LEU A 91 -0.75 1.79 -3.58
CA LEU A 91 -1.18 3.12 -4.03
C LEU A 91 -0.04 4.13 -4.04
N THR A 92 0.88 4.04 -3.07
CA THR A 92 2.05 4.88 -2.92
C THR A 92 2.96 4.80 -4.14
N ALA A 93 3.26 3.58 -4.61
CA ALA A 93 4.04 3.38 -5.83
C ALA A 93 3.35 3.93 -7.08
N PHE A 94 2.02 4.12 -7.11
CA PHE A 94 1.34 4.71 -8.27
C PHE A 94 1.20 6.22 -8.23
N GLN A 95 1.64 6.88 -7.16
CA GLN A 95 1.63 8.34 -7.10
C GLN A 95 2.60 8.99 -8.10
N PHE A 96 3.63 8.26 -8.58
CA PHE A 96 4.53 8.80 -9.61
C PHE A 96 3.80 9.10 -10.93
N LEU A 97 2.65 8.48 -11.19
CA LEU A 97 1.85 8.74 -12.39
C LEU A 97 1.50 10.23 -12.50
N ALA A 98 1.35 10.94 -11.38
CA ALA A 98 1.03 12.35 -11.32
C ALA A 98 2.25 13.27 -11.10
N GLN A 99 3.45 12.72 -10.90
CA GLN A 99 4.63 13.48 -10.51
C GLN A 99 5.37 14.07 -11.72
N ARG A 100 5.72 15.36 -11.64
CA ARG A 100 6.64 16.02 -12.60
C ARG A 100 7.99 16.32 -11.98
N ASN A 101 9.03 16.44 -12.81
CA ASN A 101 10.37 16.81 -12.36
C ASN A 101 10.35 18.09 -11.50
N GLY A 102 11.05 18.05 -10.37
CA GLY A 102 11.08 19.12 -9.37
C GLY A 102 10.01 19.00 -8.28
N GLN A 103 8.95 18.21 -8.49
CA GLN A 103 7.95 17.90 -7.46
C GLN A 103 8.41 16.72 -6.62
N GLN A 104 8.10 16.75 -5.32
CA GLN A 104 8.46 15.67 -4.41
C GLN A 104 7.63 14.41 -4.69
N SER A 105 8.27 13.24 -4.61
CA SER A 105 7.58 11.94 -4.59
C SER A 105 6.63 11.84 -3.40
N ALA A 106 5.45 11.28 -3.61
CA ALA A 106 4.47 11.07 -2.55
C ALA A 106 4.98 10.22 -1.40
N SER A 107 5.93 9.30 -1.64
CA SER A 107 6.56 8.45 -0.62
C SER A 107 7.27 9.26 0.48
N PHE A 108 7.65 10.50 0.16
CA PHE A 108 8.32 11.41 1.09
C PHE A 108 7.42 12.55 1.60
N VAL A 109 6.16 12.62 1.17
CA VAL A 109 5.24 13.72 1.54
C VAL A 109 5.00 13.77 3.05
N GLY A 110 5.30 14.92 3.64
CA GLY A 110 5.21 15.24 5.07
C GLY A 110 6.33 14.64 5.93
N VAL A 111 7.34 14.02 5.31
CA VAL A 111 8.57 13.59 6.01
C VAL A 111 9.81 14.29 5.48
N GLU A 112 9.70 15.11 4.42
CA GLU A 112 10.85 15.70 3.72
C GLU A 112 11.77 16.51 4.65
N ASP A 113 11.20 17.28 5.57
CA ASP A 113 11.94 18.14 6.49
C ASP A 113 12.78 17.37 7.51
N HIS A 114 12.53 16.07 7.63
CA HIS A 114 13.27 15.14 8.48
C HIS A 114 14.38 14.42 7.72
N LEU A 115 14.30 14.30 6.40
CA LEU A 115 15.21 13.47 5.62
C LEU A 115 16.51 14.21 5.26
N PRO A 116 17.62 13.47 5.02
CA PRO A 116 18.83 14.04 4.45
C PRO A 116 18.53 14.77 3.12
N PRO A 117 19.13 15.94 2.85
CA PRO A 117 18.87 16.69 1.62
C PRO A 117 19.12 15.91 0.33
N SER A 118 20.07 14.95 0.34
CA SER A 118 20.34 14.06 -0.79
C SER A 118 19.14 13.15 -1.09
N VAL A 119 18.49 12.58 -0.07
CA VAL A 119 17.30 11.74 -0.21
C VAL A 119 16.14 12.56 -0.76
N VAL A 120 15.88 13.74 -0.16
CA VAL A 120 14.83 14.66 -0.64
C VAL A 120 15.04 15.00 -2.11
N ARG A 121 16.29 15.27 -2.53
CA ARG A 121 16.64 15.58 -3.92
C ARG A 121 16.35 14.40 -4.86
N THR A 122 16.67 13.16 -4.48
CA THR A 122 16.36 11.98 -5.31
C THR A 122 14.87 11.81 -5.53
N GLY A 123 14.05 12.18 -4.54
CA GLY A 123 12.59 12.15 -4.65
C GLY A 123 12.00 13.17 -5.62
N LYS A 124 12.78 14.07 -6.22
CA LYS A 124 12.30 15.10 -7.17
C LYS A 124 12.44 14.75 -8.65
N VAL A 125 12.83 13.51 -8.95
CA VAL A 125 12.96 13.01 -10.31
C VAL A 125 11.72 12.21 -10.67
N ALA A 126 11.01 12.65 -11.72
CA ALA A 126 9.83 11.95 -12.22
C ALA A 126 10.21 10.73 -13.05
N GLN A 127 9.35 9.72 -13.04
CA GLN A 127 9.56 8.47 -13.79
C GLN A 127 8.90 8.49 -15.18
N LEU A 128 7.88 9.33 -15.37
CA LEU A 128 7.18 9.49 -16.65
C LEU A 128 7.39 10.89 -17.20
N GLU A 129 7.38 10.98 -18.53
CA GLU A 129 7.24 12.24 -19.22
C GLU A 129 5.79 12.70 -19.18
N ILE A 130 5.57 13.90 -18.63
CA ILE A 130 4.27 14.58 -18.55
C ILE A 130 4.47 15.98 -19.17
N PRO A 131 4.15 16.16 -20.47
CA PRO A 131 4.62 17.29 -21.26
C PRO A 131 3.96 18.63 -20.88
N ASP A 132 2.69 18.59 -20.46
CA ASP A 132 1.89 19.80 -20.20
C ASP A 132 0.97 19.66 -18.98
N ASP A 133 0.36 20.77 -18.58
CA ASP A 133 -0.50 20.85 -17.40
C ASP A 133 -1.82 20.11 -17.59
N ALA A 134 -2.32 19.99 -18.82
CA ALA A 134 -3.54 19.26 -19.13
C ALA A 134 -3.35 17.75 -18.92
N THR A 135 -2.23 17.21 -19.41
CA THR A 135 -1.79 15.83 -19.17
C THR A 135 -1.60 15.59 -17.68
N ALA A 136 -0.92 16.52 -16.99
CA ALA A 136 -0.70 16.42 -15.54
C ALA A 136 -2.01 16.40 -14.75
N ALA A 137 -2.99 17.24 -15.13
CA ALA A 137 -4.31 17.25 -14.51
C ALA A 137 -5.07 15.95 -14.76
N ARG A 138 -5.00 15.40 -15.98
CA ARG A 138 -5.61 14.11 -16.32
C ARG A 138 -4.99 12.96 -15.51
N PHE A 139 -3.67 12.94 -15.39
CA PHE A 139 -2.97 11.88 -14.65
C PHE A 139 -3.24 11.97 -13.15
N ARG A 140 -3.36 13.18 -12.58
CA ARG A 140 -3.84 13.37 -11.20
C ARG A 140 -5.23 12.79 -10.99
N GLN A 141 -6.20 13.14 -11.85
CA GLN A 141 -7.56 12.60 -11.77
C GLN A 141 -7.58 11.07 -11.83
N SER A 142 -6.77 10.47 -12.71
CA SER A 142 -6.66 9.01 -12.80
C SER A 142 -6.04 8.40 -11.55
N THR A 143 -5.00 9.05 -10.99
CA THR A 143 -4.33 8.62 -9.74
C THR A 143 -5.28 8.67 -8.55
N ASP A 144 -6.08 9.74 -8.40
CA ASP A 144 -7.09 9.87 -7.35
C ASP A 144 -8.14 8.75 -7.45
N LYS A 145 -8.54 8.41 -8.67
CA LYS A 145 -9.48 7.30 -8.92
C LYS A 145 -8.89 5.92 -8.67
N LEU A 146 -7.57 5.75 -8.66
CA LEU A 146 -6.97 4.49 -8.16
C LEU A 146 -7.33 4.30 -6.68
N GLY A 147 -7.24 5.36 -5.88
CA GLY A 147 -7.65 5.35 -4.48
C GLY A 147 -9.15 5.06 -4.32
N ASP A 148 -10.02 5.77 -5.06
CA ASP A 148 -11.47 5.52 -5.04
C ASP A 148 -11.81 4.05 -5.39
N PHE A 149 -11.16 3.50 -6.42
CA PHE A 149 -11.38 2.11 -6.81
C PHE A 149 -10.94 1.13 -5.72
N THR A 150 -9.78 1.36 -5.08
CA THR A 150 -9.33 0.58 -3.92
C THR A 150 -10.35 0.60 -2.79
N ALA A 151 -10.90 1.76 -2.45
CA ALA A 151 -11.92 1.85 -1.40
C ALA A 151 -13.22 1.14 -1.78
N ARG A 152 -13.63 1.21 -3.05
CA ARG A 152 -14.80 0.47 -3.58
C ARG A 152 -14.60 -1.04 -3.50
N LEU A 153 -13.40 -1.55 -3.85
CA LEU A 153 -13.05 -2.97 -3.70
C LEU A 153 -13.21 -3.42 -2.25
N TYR A 154 -12.61 -2.69 -1.30
CA TYR A 154 -12.69 -3.02 0.12
C TYR A 154 -14.13 -3.03 0.64
N ARG A 155 -14.91 -1.98 0.33
CA ARG A 155 -16.32 -1.87 0.73
C ARG A 155 -17.20 -2.97 0.14
N ALA A 156 -16.83 -3.53 -1.02
CA ALA A 156 -17.51 -4.66 -1.64
C ALA A 156 -17.10 -6.03 -1.06
N GLY A 157 -16.21 -6.06 -0.05
CA GLY A 157 -15.76 -7.29 0.60
C GLY A 157 -14.56 -7.98 -0.08
N VAL A 158 -13.86 -7.28 -0.97
CA VAL A 158 -12.56 -7.74 -1.51
C VAL A 158 -11.50 -7.54 -0.43
N PRO A 159 -10.76 -8.60 -0.02
CA PRO A 159 -9.69 -8.44 0.98
C PRO A 159 -8.55 -7.56 0.45
N LEU A 160 -8.09 -6.63 1.28
CA LEU A 160 -6.91 -5.81 1.01
C LEU A 160 -5.77 -6.15 1.98
N VAL A 161 -4.55 -6.02 1.50
CA VAL A 161 -3.30 -5.97 2.30
C VAL A 161 -2.58 -4.64 2.02
N ALA A 162 -1.68 -4.24 2.93
CA ALA A 162 -0.89 -3.02 2.78
C ALA A 162 0.54 -3.33 2.32
N GLY A 163 0.78 -3.27 1.02
CA GLY A 163 2.13 -3.25 0.44
C GLY A 163 2.43 -1.92 -0.23
N THR A 164 3.71 -1.70 -0.54
CA THR A 164 4.20 -0.38 -0.99
C THR A 164 4.91 -0.41 -2.33
N ASP A 165 5.69 -1.47 -2.60
CA ASP A 165 6.65 -1.56 -3.72
C ASP A 165 7.55 -0.30 -3.86
N ASP A 166 7.98 0.22 -2.70
CA ASP A 166 8.65 1.52 -2.59
C ASP A 166 9.57 1.55 -1.35
N VAL A 167 10.16 2.71 -1.04
CA VAL A 167 11.11 2.91 0.05
C VAL A 167 10.64 2.29 1.38
N PRO A 168 11.44 1.41 2.01
CA PRO A 168 11.06 0.77 3.27
C PRO A 168 10.74 1.76 4.38
N GLY A 169 9.75 1.42 5.22
CA GLY A 169 9.33 2.24 6.35
C GLY A 169 8.35 3.34 5.95
N PHE A 170 8.85 4.45 5.39
CA PHE A 170 8.02 5.64 5.15
C PHE A 170 6.91 5.44 4.13
N ALA A 171 7.15 4.66 3.07
CA ALA A 171 6.12 4.40 2.07
C ALA A 171 4.93 3.64 2.64
N LEU A 172 5.12 2.79 3.65
CA LEU A 172 4.01 2.08 4.29
C LEU A 172 3.11 3.06 5.03
N LEU A 173 3.69 4.02 5.74
CA LEU A 173 2.92 5.05 6.42
C LEU A 173 2.11 5.89 5.42
N ARG A 174 2.71 6.21 4.27
CA ARG A 174 2.01 6.91 3.18
C ARG A 174 0.89 6.05 2.57
N GLU A 175 1.09 4.75 2.41
CA GLU A 175 0.07 3.81 1.91
C GLU A 175 -1.18 3.83 2.79
N LEU A 176 -0.98 3.75 4.11
CA LEU A 176 -2.07 3.78 5.08
C LEU A 176 -2.82 5.12 5.06
N GLU A 177 -2.10 6.23 4.93
CA GLU A 177 -2.70 7.55 4.74
C GLU A 177 -3.51 7.63 3.45
N LEU A 178 -3.04 7.03 2.34
CA LEU A 178 -3.76 6.99 1.08
C LEU A 178 -5.05 6.19 1.18
N TYR A 179 -5.10 5.11 1.97
CA TYR A 179 -6.35 4.39 2.24
C TYR A 179 -7.35 5.25 3.01
N VAL A 180 -6.89 6.03 4.01
CA VAL A 180 -7.77 6.98 4.71
C VAL A 180 -8.23 8.11 3.78
N GLN A 181 -7.35 8.64 2.92
CA GLN A 181 -7.70 9.64 1.91
C GLN A 181 -8.72 9.11 0.89
N ALA A 182 -8.70 7.81 0.58
CA ALA A 182 -9.70 7.13 -0.23
C ALA A 182 -11.03 6.85 0.52
N GLY A 183 -11.08 7.17 1.81
CA GLY A 183 -12.29 7.13 2.64
C GLY A 183 -12.48 5.84 3.44
N LEU A 184 -11.43 5.06 3.68
CA LEU A 184 -11.45 4.05 4.74
C LEU A 184 -11.25 4.74 6.09
N THR A 185 -11.82 4.18 7.15
CA THR A 185 -11.58 4.65 8.52
C THR A 185 -10.19 4.24 9.00
N PRO A 186 -9.55 4.99 9.92
CA PRO A 186 -8.25 4.59 10.47
C PRO A 186 -8.27 3.18 11.10
N ALA A 187 -9.38 2.78 11.73
CA ALA A 187 -9.54 1.44 12.30
C ALA A 187 -9.56 0.32 11.25
N GLU A 188 -10.16 0.56 10.07
CA GLU A 188 -10.11 -0.39 8.95
C GLU A 188 -8.68 -0.48 8.39
N VAL A 189 -8.01 0.65 8.22
CA VAL A 189 -6.63 0.72 7.72
C VAL A 189 -5.65 0.01 8.65
N LEU A 190 -5.76 0.20 9.96
CA LEU A 190 -4.95 -0.51 10.96
C LEU A 190 -5.20 -2.03 10.90
N GLN A 191 -6.44 -2.47 10.68
CA GLN A 191 -6.75 -3.90 10.50
C GLN A 191 -6.14 -4.47 9.21
N ILE A 192 -6.19 -3.71 8.10
CA ILE A 192 -5.52 -4.08 6.85
C ILE A 192 -4.02 -4.29 7.08
N ALA A 193 -3.37 -3.35 7.78
CA ALA A 193 -1.93 -3.37 8.04
C ALA A 193 -1.48 -4.44 9.05
N THR A 194 -2.38 -4.97 9.87
CA THR A 194 -2.03 -5.90 10.97
C THR A 194 -2.75 -7.25 10.83
N ARG A 195 -3.97 -7.35 11.34
CA ARG A 195 -4.75 -8.59 11.41
C ARG A 195 -4.94 -9.24 10.04
N ASN A 196 -5.29 -8.45 9.02
CA ASN A 196 -5.57 -8.97 7.68
C ASN A 196 -4.28 -9.49 7.04
N GLY A 197 -3.17 -8.74 7.14
CA GLY A 197 -1.86 -9.19 6.67
C GLY A 197 -1.37 -10.47 7.37
N ALA A 198 -1.60 -10.59 8.69
CA ALA A 198 -1.26 -11.80 9.43
C ALA A 198 -2.11 -13.01 9.02
N LYS A 199 -3.43 -12.81 8.85
CA LYS A 199 -4.35 -13.85 8.36
C LYS A 199 -3.99 -14.29 6.95
N TYR A 200 -3.69 -13.32 6.08
CA TYR A 200 -3.23 -13.58 4.73
C TYR A 200 -1.95 -14.41 4.78
N SER A 201 -0.97 -14.05 5.60
CA SER A 201 0.31 -14.76 5.67
C SER A 201 0.27 -16.06 6.50
N TYR A 202 -0.90 -16.51 6.95
CA TYR A 202 -1.08 -17.71 7.79
C TYR A 202 -0.32 -17.68 9.13
N VAL A 203 -0.12 -16.47 9.68
CA VAL A 203 0.57 -16.25 10.96
C VAL A 203 -0.32 -15.55 12.00
N ASP A 204 -1.63 -15.48 11.76
CA ASP A 204 -2.61 -14.84 12.66
C ASP A 204 -2.74 -15.52 14.02
N LYS A 205 -2.27 -16.77 14.15
CA LYS A 205 -2.18 -17.46 15.46
C LYS A 205 -1.10 -16.86 16.37
N THR A 206 -0.09 -16.22 15.82
CA THR A 206 1.08 -15.69 16.57
C THR A 206 1.27 -14.19 16.43
N LEU A 207 0.72 -13.56 15.39
CA LEU A 207 0.91 -12.14 15.05
C LEU A 207 -0.43 -11.47 14.66
N GLY A 208 -0.39 -10.15 14.47
CA GLY A 208 -1.48 -9.36 13.88
C GLY A 208 -2.56 -8.86 14.83
N SER A 209 -2.51 -9.23 16.11
CA SER A 209 -3.36 -8.65 17.16
C SER A 209 -2.69 -8.72 18.53
N VAL A 210 -3.14 -7.89 19.46
CA VAL A 210 -2.66 -7.86 20.84
C VAL A 210 -3.53 -8.79 21.69
N GLU A 211 -3.08 -10.04 21.83
CA GLU A 211 -3.78 -11.09 22.58
C GLU A 211 -2.77 -11.90 23.40
N ALA A 212 -3.19 -12.35 24.60
CA ALA A 212 -2.35 -13.19 25.44
C ALA A 212 -1.97 -14.49 24.72
N GLY A 213 -0.69 -14.86 24.76
CA GLY A 213 -0.14 -16.04 24.09
C GLY A 213 0.41 -15.80 22.68
N LYS A 214 0.19 -14.62 22.09
CA LYS A 214 0.84 -14.20 20.84
C LYS A 214 2.24 -13.62 21.08
N THR A 215 3.04 -13.53 20.02
CA THR A 215 4.36 -12.90 20.06
C THR A 215 4.20 -11.41 20.37
N ALA A 216 5.11 -10.87 21.20
CA ALA A 216 5.13 -9.45 21.56
C ALA A 216 5.70 -8.57 20.43
N ASP A 217 5.05 -8.57 19.27
CA ASP A 217 5.35 -7.66 18.16
C ASP A 217 4.40 -6.47 18.22
N LEU A 218 4.85 -5.39 18.86
CA LEU A 218 4.05 -4.23 19.25
C LEU A 218 4.74 -2.92 18.86
N ILE A 219 3.94 -1.88 18.65
CA ILE A 219 4.42 -0.51 18.52
C ILE A 219 3.76 0.38 19.58
N LEU A 220 4.52 1.34 20.08
CA LEU A 220 4.01 2.43 20.92
C LEU A 220 4.13 3.74 20.12
N VAL A 221 3.02 4.46 20.04
CA VAL A 221 2.88 5.66 19.22
C VAL A 221 2.63 6.86 20.13
N ASP A 222 3.37 7.95 19.92
CA ASP A 222 3.11 9.24 20.56
C ASP A 222 1.99 9.98 19.82
N GLY A 223 0.75 9.59 20.10
CA GLY A 223 -0.44 10.07 19.42
C GLY A 223 -1.55 9.02 19.40
N ASP A 224 -2.57 9.26 18.58
CA ASP A 224 -3.71 8.37 18.41
C ASP A 224 -3.96 8.04 16.93
N PRO A 225 -3.39 6.93 16.42
CA PRO A 225 -3.58 6.51 15.04
C PRO A 225 -5.01 6.02 14.73
N THR A 226 -5.88 5.88 15.74
CA THR A 226 -7.29 5.51 15.53
C THR A 226 -8.15 6.71 15.12
N THR A 227 -7.68 7.93 15.40
CA THR A 227 -8.33 9.18 15.00
C THR A 227 -7.53 9.92 13.93
N ASN A 228 -6.19 9.89 14.00
CA ASN A 228 -5.30 10.47 13.01
C ASN A 228 -4.23 9.47 12.55
N ILE A 229 -4.45 8.83 11.40
CA ILE A 229 -3.54 7.78 10.89
C ILE A 229 -2.07 8.24 10.73
N SER A 230 -1.84 9.54 10.47
CA SER A 230 -0.48 10.10 10.36
C SER A 230 0.31 10.08 11.68
N ASP A 231 -0.35 9.87 12.81
CA ASP A 231 0.33 9.68 14.09
C ASP A 231 1.24 8.44 14.09
N LEU A 232 1.06 7.48 13.17
CA LEU A 232 2.00 6.37 12.96
C LEU A 232 3.42 6.82 12.57
N ARG A 233 3.62 8.08 12.16
CA ARG A 233 4.98 8.65 11.97
C ARG A 233 5.70 8.84 13.30
N LYS A 234 4.97 8.94 14.41
CA LYS A 234 5.46 9.20 15.77
C LYS A 234 5.61 7.91 16.58
N VAL A 235 6.02 6.80 15.96
CA VAL A 235 6.34 5.57 16.70
C VAL A 235 7.55 5.83 17.60
N ALA A 236 7.32 5.78 18.90
CA ALA A 236 8.34 6.03 19.92
C ALA A 236 9.12 4.77 20.30
N THR A 237 8.47 3.61 20.21
CA THR A 237 9.05 2.32 20.61
C THR A 237 8.50 1.20 19.74
N VAL A 238 9.37 0.28 19.32
CA VAL A 238 9.00 -0.96 18.62
C VAL A 238 9.47 -2.14 19.46
N ILE A 239 8.57 -3.03 19.82
CA ILE A 239 8.89 -4.30 20.50
C ILE A 239 8.76 -5.39 19.44
N LYS A 240 9.79 -6.22 19.29
CA LYS A 240 9.79 -7.38 18.39
C LYS A 240 10.29 -8.58 19.17
N GLY A 241 9.37 -9.47 19.53
CA GLY A 241 9.63 -10.56 20.47
C GLY A 241 10.16 -10.02 21.81
N ASP A 242 11.41 -10.35 22.13
CA ASP A 242 12.13 -9.97 23.35
C ASP A 242 13.03 -8.73 23.18
N VAL A 243 13.09 -8.15 21.97
CA VAL A 243 13.94 -7.00 21.65
C VAL A 243 13.12 -5.73 21.54
N ILE A 244 13.62 -4.65 22.15
CA ILE A 244 13.04 -3.31 22.05
C ILE A 244 13.94 -2.43 21.19
N TYR A 245 13.36 -1.78 20.20
CA TYR A 245 13.99 -0.78 19.33
C TYR A 245 13.37 0.59 19.55
N TYR A 246 14.20 1.63 19.42
CA TYR A 246 13.77 3.02 19.50
C TYR A 246 14.00 3.68 18.13
N PRO A 247 12.92 3.98 17.37
CA PRO A 247 13.06 4.53 16.02
C PRO A 247 13.91 5.80 15.97
N SER A 248 13.87 6.66 17.00
CA SER A 248 14.70 7.87 17.09
C SER A 248 16.21 7.61 17.03
N GLU A 249 16.69 6.51 17.62
CA GLU A 249 18.10 6.12 17.56
C GLU A 249 18.48 5.72 16.12
N ILE A 250 17.64 4.90 15.48
CA ILE A 250 17.84 4.46 14.09
C ILE A 250 17.77 5.65 13.11
N HIS A 251 16.79 6.55 13.29
CA HIS A 251 16.67 7.76 12.49
C HIS A 251 17.94 8.60 12.57
N THR A 252 18.47 8.82 13.77
CA THR A 252 19.68 9.61 13.99
C THR A 252 20.88 9.03 13.25
N GLU A 253 21.11 7.71 13.33
CA GLU A 253 22.19 7.02 12.60
C GLU A 253 22.04 7.13 11.07
N LEU A 254 20.81 7.26 10.57
CA LEU A 254 20.51 7.45 9.15
C LEU A 254 20.51 8.93 8.72
N GLY A 255 20.83 9.87 9.62
CA GLY A 255 20.77 11.31 9.36
C GLY A 255 19.34 11.86 9.21
N ILE A 256 18.35 11.12 9.70
CA ILE A 256 16.94 11.49 9.72
C ILE A 256 16.63 12.16 11.06
N LYS A 257 15.97 13.32 11.05
CA LYS A 257 15.49 13.95 12.29
C LYS A 257 14.38 13.07 12.90
N PRO A 258 14.47 12.68 14.19
CA PRO A 258 13.43 11.89 14.83
C PRO A 258 12.04 12.54 14.79
N PHE A 259 11.00 11.71 14.77
CA PHE A 259 9.59 12.14 14.78
C PHE A 259 8.96 12.12 16.17
N ALA A 260 9.54 11.37 17.11
CA ALA A 260 9.11 11.25 18.49
C ALA A 260 10.32 10.94 19.37
N GLU A 261 10.23 11.32 20.65
CA GLU A 261 11.19 10.92 21.67
C GLU A 261 11.02 9.44 22.04
N PRO A 262 12.10 8.72 22.39
CA PRO A 262 12.01 7.31 22.73
C PRO A 262 11.29 7.12 24.08
N VAL A 263 10.28 6.25 24.11
CA VAL A 263 9.61 5.85 25.36
C VAL A 263 10.21 4.55 25.87
N ARG A 264 11.15 4.68 26.80
CA ARG A 264 11.85 3.52 27.38
C ARG A 264 11.03 2.92 28.52
N PRO A 265 11.03 1.59 28.69
CA PRO A 265 10.46 0.98 29.88
C PRO A 265 11.08 1.59 31.12
N VAL A 266 10.25 2.08 32.04
CA VAL A 266 10.73 2.49 33.36
C VAL A 266 11.27 1.23 34.02
N SER A 267 12.54 1.23 34.42
CA SER A 267 13.07 0.12 35.21
C SER A 267 12.20 0.00 36.45
N GLN A 268 11.45 -1.09 36.59
CA GLN A 268 11.02 -1.49 37.93
C GLN A 268 12.32 -1.77 38.67
N ALA A 269 12.73 -0.84 39.54
CA ALA A 269 13.66 -1.18 40.59
C ALA A 269 13.11 -2.45 41.22
N ALA A 270 13.86 -3.55 41.14
CA ALA A 270 13.44 -4.86 41.59
C ALA A 270 12.72 -4.72 42.92
N ALA A 271 11.40 -4.95 42.94
CA ALA A 271 10.68 -5.15 44.17
C ALA A 271 11.31 -6.38 44.82
N LYS A 272 12.14 -6.13 45.84
CA LYS A 272 12.75 -7.16 46.69
C LYS A 272 11.67 -7.97 47.39
#